data_AF-A0A847I3K5-F1
#
_entry.id   AF-A0A847I3K5-F1
#
_cell.length_a   1.000
_cell.length_b   1.000
_cell.length_c   1.000
_cell.angle_alpha   90.00
_cell.angle_beta   90.00
_cell.angle_gamma   90.00
#
_symmetry.space_group_name_H-M   'P 1'
#
loop_
_entity.id
_entity.type
_entity.pdbx_description
1 polymer ?
#
loop_
_entity_poly.entity_id
_entity_poly.type
_entity_poly.pdbx_seq_one_letter_code
_entity_poly.pdbx_strand_id
1 'polypeptide(L)'
;MPLPFVAIGLLLTAPPPPEPTLSPDAVARFANLALACIHKDYPNKIAHVLNSDADVAPPRELTPVFCGCYDWHSSVHGHWLLVRLCRMYPQA
;
A
#
# COMPACT_ATOMS: atom_id res chain seq x y z
N MET A 1 -58.67 14.96 -11.77
CA MET A 1 -57.96 13.68 -11.56
C MET A 1 -56.84 13.93 -10.56
N PRO A 2 -56.85 13.34 -9.35
CA PRO A 2 -55.76 13.55 -8.39
C PRO A 2 -54.58 12.66 -8.76
N LEU A 3 -53.38 13.23 -8.80
CA LEU A 3 -52.12 12.48 -8.94
C LEU A 3 -51.88 11.66 -7.67
N PRO A 4 -51.38 10.42 -7.76
CA PRO A 4 -51.11 9.62 -6.57
C PRO A 4 -49.86 10.16 -5.87
N PHE A 5 -49.98 10.38 -4.56
CA PHE A 5 -48.85 10.58 -3.66
C PHE A 5 -47.97 9.31 -3.72
N VAL A 6 -46.84 9.39 -4.39
CA VAL A 6 -45.81 8.35 -4.31
C VAL A 6 -45.15 8.49 -2.94
N ALA A 7 -45.46 7.56 -2.04
CA ALA A 7 -44.75 7.40 -0.79
C ALA A 7 -43.28 7.09 -1.11
N ILE A 8 -42.40 8.06 -0.85
CA ILE A 8 -40.95 7.83 -0.84
C ILE A 8 -40.70 6.86 0.32
N GLY A 9 -40.57 5.58 -0.01
CA GLY A 9 -40.19 4.55 0.93
C GLY A 9 -38.85 4.92 1.54
N LEU A 10 -38.83 5.08 2.87
CA LEU A 10 -37.62 5.23 3.66
C LEU A 10 -36.81 3.94 3.47
N LEU A 11 -35.83 3.97 2.57
CA LEU A 11 -34.87 2.88 2.42
C LEU A 11 -34.06 2.82 3.71
N LEU A 12 -34.41 1.89 4.60
CA LEU A 12 -33.60 1.54 5.76
C LEU A 12 -32.27 1.00 5.25
N THR A 13 -31.23 1.84 5.23
CA THR A 13 -29.87 1.40 4.91
C THR A 13 -29.41 0.48 6.03
N ALA A 14 -29.17 -0.80 5.71
CA ALA A 14 -28.50 -1.70 6.64
C ALA A 14 -27.13 -1.11 7.04
N PRO A 15 -26.68 -1.29 8.29
CA PRO A 15 -25.34 -0.86 8.68
C PRO A 15 -24.29 -1.54 7.78
N PRO A 16 -23.20 -0.84 7.43
CA PRO A 16 -22.15 -1.43 6.62
C PRO A 16 -21.60 -2.68 7.35
N PRO A 17 -21.21 -3.72 6.61
CA PRO A 17 -20.59 -4.89 7.22
C PRO A 17 -19.34 -4.46 8.01
N PRO A 18 -18.99 -5.17 9.08
CA PRO A 18 -17.75 -4.88 9.81
C PRO A 18 -16.56 -4.92 8.85
N GLU A 19 -15.64 -3.97 8.98
CA GLU A 19 -14.44 -3.97 8.16
C GLU A 19 -13.65 -5.26 8.41
N PRO A 20 -13.16 -5.93 7.35
CA PRO A 20 -12.37 -7.13 7.51
C PRO A 20 -11.09 -6.78 8.28
N THR A 21 -10.84 -7.50 9.38
CA THR A 21 -9.62 -7.38 10.19
C THR A 21 -8.66 -8.52 9.85
N LEU A 22 -7.36 -8.26 9.96
CA LEU A 22 -6.32 -9.26 9.76
C LEU A 22 -6.09 -10.03 11.06
N SER A 23 -5.84 -11.34 10.96
CA SER A 23 -5.34 -12.13 12.08
C SER A 23 -3.88 -11.75 12.39
N PRO A 24 -3.39 -11.99 13.63
CA PRO A 24 -1.99 -11.75 13.98
C PRO A 24 -1.00 -12.43 13.02
N ASP A 25 -1.26 -13.69 12.66
CA ASP A 25 -0.44 -14.42 11.68
C ASP A 25 -0.42 -13.75 10.30
N ALA A 26 -1.56 -13.19 9.86
CA ALA A 26 -1.62 -12.46 8.61
C ALA A 26 -0.82 -11.16 8.68
N VAL A 27 -0.92 -10.41 9.79
CA VAL A 27 -0.12 -9.19 10.02
C VAL A 27 1.37 -9.51 9.96
N ALA A 28 1.83 -10.54 10.69
CA ALA A 28 3.22 -10.98 10.69
C ALA A 28 3.69 -11.39 9.28
N ARG A 29 2.88 -12.15 8.54
CA ARG A 29 3.19 -12.55 7.16
C ARG A 29 3.35 -11.34 6.24
N PHE A 30 2.45 -10.36 6.29
CA PHE A 30 2.54 -9.16 5.48
C PHE A 30 3.74 -8.28 5.84
N ALA A 31 4.02 -8.12 7.14
CA ALA A 31 5.21 -7.41 7.59
C ALA A 31 6.49 -8.07 7.06
N ASN A 32 6.57 -9.41 7.16
CA ASN A 32 7.71 -10.18 6.67
C ASN A 32 7.90 -10.06 5.15
N LEU A 33 6.82 -9.96 4.36
CA LEU A 33 6.93 -9.75 2.91
C LEU A 33 7.62 -8.42 2.59
N ALA A 34 7.27 -7.33 3.27
CA ALA A 34 7.93 -6.04 3.08
C ALA A 34 9.37 -6.08 3.60
N LEU A 35 9.57 -6.53 4.85
CA LEU A 35 10.88 -6.61 5.50
C LEU A 35 11.88 -7.47 4.74
N ALA A 36 11.42 -8.49 4.02
CA ALA A 36 12.26 -9.34 3.19
C ALA A 36 12.96 -8.58 2.05
N CYS A 37 12.54 -7.36 1.70
CA CYS A 37 13.11 -6.62 0.58
C CYS A 37 13.45 -5.16 0.84
N ILE A 38 12.90 -4.48 1.85
CA ILE A 38 13.06 -3.00 2.00
C ILE A 38 14.51 -2.51 2.12
N HIS A 39 15.47 -3.38 2.44
CA HIS A 39 16.90 -3.07 2.54
C HIS A 39 17.76 -3.75 1.47
N LYS A 40 17.14 -4.32 0.43
CA LYS A 40 17.85 -5.02 -0.66
C LYS A 40 17.98 -4.12 -1.88
N ASP A 41 19.20 -3.65 -2.14
CA ASP A 41 19.50 -2.83 -3.31
C ASP A 41 19.44 -3.61 -4.63
N TYR A 42 19.64 -4.94 -4.61
CA TYR A 42 19.68 -5.77 -5.82
C TYR A 42 19.03 -7.15 -5.63
N PRO A 43 18.46 -7.73 -6.71
CA PRO A 43 18.23 -7.13 -8.02
C PRO A 43 17.19 -6.00 -7.96
N ASN A 44 17.37 -4.94 -8.78
CA ASN A 44 16.47 -3.79 -8.83
C ASN A 44 16.22 -3.35 -10.28
N LYS A 45 14.94 -3.13 -10.62
CA LYS A 45 14.43 -2.62 -11.89
C LYS A 45 14.25 -1.12 -11.76
N ILE A 46 15.13 -0.39 -12.44
CA ILE A 46 15.08 1.08 -12.49
C ILE A 46 14.10 1.50 -13.59
N ALA A 47 13.08 2.26 -13.20
CA ALA A 47 12.19 2.99 -14.10
C ALA A 47 12.40 4.50 -13.85
N HIS A 48 13.36 5.08 -14.58
CA HIS A 48 13.79 6.47 -14.46
C HIS A 48 13.94 7.07 -15.86
N VAL A 49 13.44 8.29 -16.07
CA VAL A 49 13.60 9.01 -17.34
C VAL A 49 14.99 9.63 -17.36
N LEU A 50 15.74 9.39 -18.44
CA LEU A 50 17.08 9.94 -18.64
C LEU A 50 17.01 11.09 -19.65
N ASN A 51 17.58 12.23 -19.30
CA ASN A 51 17.82 13.36 -20.20
C ASN A 51 19.23 13.31 -20.79
N SER A 52 20.17 12.66 -20.10
CA SER A 52 21.53 12.43 -20.56
C SER A 52 22.15 11.20 -19.88
N ASP A 53 23.32 10.78 -20.36
CA ASP A 53 24.07 9.68 -19.75
C ASP A 53 24.46 9.93 -18.29
N ALA A 54 24.51 11.21 -17.86
CA ALA A 54 24.81 11.57 -16.48
C ALA A 54 23.70 11.18 -15.48
N ASP A 55 22.50 10.85 -15.97
CA ASP A 55 21.36 10.44 -15.13
C ASP A 55 21.41 8.93 -14.78
N VAL A 56 22.35 8.18 -15.35
CA VAL A 56 22.54 6.75 -15.05
C VAL A 56 23.25 6.60 -13.70
N ALA A 57 22.51 6.21 -12.68
CA ALA A 57 23.02 6.04 -11.32
C ALA A 57 22.45 4.76 -10.66
N PRO A 58 23.10 4.22 -9.60
CA PRO A 58 22.57 3.08 -8.85
C PRO A 58 21.29 3.44 -8.06
N PRO A 59 20.47 2.43 -7.65
CA PRO A 59 19.21 2.68 -6.94
C PRO A 59 19.33 3.59 -5.72
N ARG A 60 20.38 3.42 -4.92
CA ARG A 60 20.66 4.23 -3.71
C ARG A 60 20.93 5.71 -3.99
N GLU A 61 21.30 6.06 -5.21
CA GLU A 61 21.48 7.46 -5.63
C GLU A 61 20.20 8.02 -6.25
N LEU A 62 19.48 7.21 -7.04
CA LEU A 62 18.23 7.63 -7.69
C LEU A 62 17.05 7.76 -6.70
N THR A 63 16.92 6.83 -5.76
CA THR A 63 15.81 6.77 -4.79
C THR A 63 16.30 6.39 -3.39
N PRO A 64 17.08 7.23 -2.69
CA PRO A 64 17.82 6.83 -1.49
C PRO A 64 17.00 6.13 -0.38
N VAL A 65 15.80 6.63 -0.08
CA VAL A 65 14.91 6.03 0.94
C VAL A 65 14.18 4.79 0.40
N PHE A 66 13.98 4.73 -0.91
CA PHE A 66 13.19 3.72 -1.60
C PHE A 66 14.05 2.91 -2.59
N CYS A 67 15.31 2.67 -2.25
CA CYS A 67 16.25 1.95 -3.10
C CYS A 67 16.16 0.43 -2.91
N GLY A 68 15.55 0.00 -1.80
CA GLY A 68 15.26 -1.41 -1.55
C GLY A 68 14.20 -2.01 -2.48
N CYS A 69 13.95 -3.30 -2.30
CA CYS A 69 13.03 -4.11 -3.09
C CYS A 69 13.38 -4.17 -4.58
N TYR A 70 12.54 -4.88 -5.34
CA TYR A 70 12.76 -5.08 -6.76
C TYR A 70 12.62 -3.79 -7.58
N ASP A 71 11.87 -2.80 -7.12
CA ASP A 71 11.86 -1.45 -7.69
C ASP A 71 11.44 -0.43 -6.63
N TRP A 72 11.64 0.85 -6.94
CA TRP A 72 11.35 1.93 -6.00
C TRP A 72 9.88 1.99 -5.58
N HIS A 73 8.96 1.65 -6.48
CA HIS A 73 7.53 1.68 -6.21
C HIS A 73 7.14 0.58 -5.22
N SER A 74 7.69 -0.62 -5.38
CA SER A 74 7.53 -1.74 -4.45
C SER A 74 8.06 -1.38 -3.07
N SER A 75 9.18 -0.66 -3.00
CA SER A 75 9.71 -0.14 -1.74
C SER A 75 8.75 0.84 -1.06
N VAL A 76 8.14 1.76 -1.80
CA VAL A 76 7.11 2.68 -1.27
C VAL A 76 5.92 1.90 -0.70
N HIS A 77 5.42 0.90 -1.42
CA HIS A 77 4.33 0.04 -0.94
C HIS A 77 4.72 -0.74 0.31
N GLY A 78 5.94 -1.27 0.36
CA GLY A 78 6.47 -1.98 1.54
C GLY A 78 6.54 -1.08 2.77
N HIS A 79 7.10 0.13 2.64
CA HIS A 79 7.17 1.10 3.74
C HIS A 79 5.78 1.52 4.21
N TRP A 80 4.87 1.82 3.28
CA TRP A 80 3.50 2.19 3.61
C TRP A 80 2.75 1.06 4.32
N LEU A 81 2.90 -0.18 3.83
CA LEU A 81 2.34 -1.37 4.46
C LEU A 81 2.82 -1.47 5.92
N LEU A 82 4.12 -1.35 6.17
CA LEU A 82 4.68 -1.43 7.53
C LEU A 82 4.10 -0.33 8.44
N VAL A 83 4.07 0.92 8.00
CA VAL A 83 3.48 2.03 8.78
C VAL A 83 2.00 1.77 9.07
N ARG A 84 1.25 1.26 8.09
CA ARG A 84 -0.17 0.92 8.26
C ARG A 84 -0.37 -0.21 9.25
N LEU A 85 0.44 -1.26 9.19
CA LEU A 85 0.39 -2.36 10.14
C LEU A 85 0.71 -1.87 11.56
N CYS A 86 1.77 -1.07 11.75
CA CYS A 86 2.10 -0.48 13.04
C CYS A 86 0.97 0.39 13.62
N ARG A 87 0.28 1.16 12.76
CA ARG A 87 -0.83 2.02 13.19
C ARG A 87 -2.10 1.23 13.52
N MET A 88 -2.46 0.25 12.70
CA MET A 88 -3.74 -0.46 12.81
C MET A 88 -3.67 -1.67 13.75
N TYR A 89 -2.49 -2.26 13.92
CA TYR A 89 -2.26 -3.47 14.69
C TYR A 89 -1.04 -3.30 15.63
N PRO A 90 -1.05 -2.34 16.56
CA PRO A 90 0.12 -2.01 17.40
C PRO A 90 0.50 -3.09 18.44
N GLN A 91 -0.34 -4.12 18.61
CA GLN A 91 -0.16 -5.21 19.59
C GLN A 91 0.02 -6.57 18.91
N ALA A 92 0.12 -6.59 17.57
CA ALA A 92 0.32 -7.82 16.80
C ALA A 92 1.77 -8.30 16.86
#